data_AF-A0A0Q4GS00-F1
#
_entry.id   AF-A0A0Q4GS00-F1
#
_cell.length_a   1.000
_cell.length_b   1.000
_cell.length_c   1.000
_cell.angle_alpha   90.00
_cell.angle_beta   90.00
_cell.angle_gamma   90.00
#
_symmetry.space_group_name_H-M   'P 1'
#
loop_
_entity.id
_entity.type
_entity.pdbx_description
1 polymer ?
#
loop_
_entity_poly.entity_id
_entity_poly.type
_entity_poly.pdbx_seq_one_letter_code
_entity_poly.pdbx_strand_id
1 'polypeptide(L)'
;MVIEKGKTTALNDKSSPLSKAYISKMWEDKKGNLWFSLYNEKGAAAGMYMLSPEGKWERLWNDNPAMFAGNSINDFFLDEEKNTLWLSQNNVGIIRYDIGRKKTEIYTTENSNVPSVNIERITKDKDGAIWAATFAGIIKTALK
;
A
#
# COMPACT_ATOMS: atom_id res chain seq x y z
N MET A 1 11.39 -6.50 12.65
CA MET A 1 12.41 -7.58 12.56
C MET A 1 11.92 -8.59 11.54
N VAL A 2 12.82 -9.20 10.77
CA VAL A 2 12.51 -10.33 9.87
C VAL A 2 13.18 -11.57 10.42
N ILE A 3 12.48 -12.71 10.38
CA ILE A 3 13.00 -14.00 10.82
C ILE A 3 13.14 -14.88 9.59
N GLU A 4 14.38 -15.26 9.26
CA GLU A 4 14.67 -16.13 8.12
C GLU A 4 15.53 -17.30 8.60
N LYS A 5 15.07 -18.53 8.39
CA LYS A 5 15.78 -19.77 8.80
C LYS A 5 16.25 -19.74 10.27
N GLY A 6 15.44 -19.16 11.16
CA GLY A 6 15.75 -19.03 12.60
C GLY A 6 16.70 -17.89 12.96
N LYS A 7 17.17 -17.09 11.99
CA LYS A 7 17.96 -15.88 12.24
C LYS A 7 17.05 -14.66 12.21
N THR A 8 17.13 -13.83 13.25
CA THR A 8 16.41 -12.56 13.33
C THR A 8 17.30 -11.40 12.88
N THR A 9 16.81 -10.61 11.92
CA THR A 9 17.46 -9.39 11.43
C THR A 9 16.61 -8.17 11.74
N ALA A 10 17.20 -7.15 12.35
CA ALA A 10 16.56 -5.85 12.55
C ALA A 10 16.66 -5.02 11.25
N LEU A 11 15.54 -4.40 10.83
CA LEU A 11 15.47 -3.57 9.63
C LEU A 11 15.36 -2.06 9.94
N ASN A 12 15.45 -1.66 11.21
CA ASN A 12 15.20 -0.31 11.71
C ASN A 12 16.47 0.43 12.17
N ASP A 13 17.61 0.17 11.52
CA ASP A 13 18.82 0.96 11.75
C ASP A 13 18.64 2.43 11.34
N LYS A 14 19.61 3.29 11.70
CA LYS A 14 19.53 4.75 11.46
C LYS A 14 19.42 5.14 9.97
N SER A 15 19.87 4.30 9.05
CA SER A 15 19.75 4.54 7.60
C SER A 15 18.41 4.09 7.02
N SER A 16 17.68 3.24 7.73
CA SER A 16 16.38 2.74 7.30
C SER A 16 15.26 3.79 7.47
N PRO A 17 14.34 3.90 6.50
CA PRO A 17 13.09 4.66 6.65
C PRO A 17 12.27 4.23 7.89
N LEU A 18 12.38 2.96 8.28
CA LEU A 18 11.69 2.40 9.45
C LEU A 18 12.14 3.01 10.78
N SER A 19 13.31 3.66 10.83
CA SER A 19 13.77 4.36 12.05
C SER A 19 13.05 5.69 12.29
N LYS A 20 12.30 6.19 11.30
CA LYS A 20 11.68 7.52 11.31
C LYS A 20 10.16 7.47 11.17
N ALA A 21 9.55 6.31 11.09
CA ALA A 21 8.13 6.14 10.86
C ALA A 21 7.65 4.79 11.39
N TYR A 22 6.34 4.63 11.55
CA TYR A 22 5.73 3.36 11.95
C TYR A 22 5.20 2.65 10.71
N ILE A 23 5.27 1.32 10.70
CA ILE A 23 4.73 0.48 9.63
C ILE A 23 3.21 0.38 9.85
N SER A 24 2.40 0.81 8.88
CA SER A 24 0.96 0.57 8.92
C SER A 24 0.58 -0.76 8.26
N LYS A 25 1.27 -1.13 7.17
CA LYS A 25 1.06 -2.38 6.44
C LYS A 25 2.34 -2.83 5.74
N MET A 26 2.44 -4.14 5.49
CA MET A 26 3.48 -4.77 4.69
C MET A 26 2.92 -5.73 3.65
N TRP A 27 3.69 -5.96 2.60
CA TRP A 27 3.44 -6.98 1.57
C TRP A 27 4.77 -7.53 1.05
N GLU A 28 4.84 -8.82 0.73
CA GLU A 28 6.00 -9.43 0.06
C GLU A 28 5.61 -9.82 -1.35
N ASP A 29 6.41 -9.44 -2.35
CA ASP A 29 6.18 -9.85 -3.75
C ASP A 29 6.93 -11.14 -4.11
N LYS A 30 6.66 -11.73 -5.29
CA LYS A 30 7.27 -13.00 -5.71
C LYS A 30 8.77 -12.93 -5.94
N LYS A 31 9.36 -11.73 -5.97
CA LYS A 31 10.81 -11.51 -6.09
C LYS A 31 11.49 -11.40 -4.71
N GLY A 32 10.71 -11.44 -3.63
CA GLY A 32 11.20 -11.28 -2.27
C GLY A 32 11.40 -9.82 -1.86
N ASN A 33 10.88 -8.84 -2.62
CA ASN A 33 10.88 -7.47 -2.14
C ASN A 33 9.82 -7.30 -1.05
N LEU A 34 10.19 -6.57 0.00
CA LEU A 34 9.27 -6.19 1.06
C LEU A 34 8.76 -4.77 0.82
N TRP A 35 7.45 -4.64 0.66
CA TRP A 35 6.76 -3.37 0.51
C TRP A 35 6.19 -2.94 1.86
N PHE A 36 6.25 -1.64 2.14
CA PHE A 36 5.83 -1.04 3.39
C PHE A 36 5.03 0.22 3.10
N SER A 37 3.91 0.39 3.78
CA SER A 37 3.31 1.71 3.99
C SER A 37 3.78 2.24 5.33
N LEU A 38 4.43 3.40 5.30
CA LEU A 38 4.96 4.07 6.48
C LEU A 38 4.12 5.28 6.81
N TYR A 39 3.79 5.42 8.10
CA TYR A 39 3.06 6.54 8.64
C TYR A 39 3.94 7.36 9.58
N ASN A 40 3.89 8.67 9.43
CA ASN A 40 4.51 9.64 10.34
C ASN A 40 3.73 10.96 10.29
N GLU A 41 3.14 11.36 11.41
CA GLU A 41 2.35 12.59 11.54
C GLU A 41 3.14 13.88 11.26
N LYS A 42 4.45 13.88 11.50
CA LYS A 42 5.27 15.10 11.56
C LYS A 42 6.52 15.05 10.68
N GLY A 43 6.64 14.06 9.78
CA GLY A 43 7.91 13.80 9.09
C GLY A 43 7.78 13.31 7.66
N ALA A 44 8.80 13.62 6.86
CA ALA A 44 8.88 13.28 5.43
C ALA A 44 9.08 11.77 5.14
N ALA A 45 9.16 10.94 6.18
CA ALA A 45 9.36 9.49 6.09
C ALA A 45 8.06 8.71 5.86
N ALA A 46 6.89 9.35 5.89
CA ALA A 46 5.63 8.74 5.50
C ALA A 46 5.60 8.42 4.00
N GLY A 47 4.98 7.31 3.61
CA GLY A 47 4.89 6.91 2.21
C GLY A 47 5.02 5.42 1.97
N MET A 48 5.03 5.04 0.70
CA MET A 48 5.26 3.67 0.25
C MET A 48 6.75 3.45 0.00
N TYR A 49 7.30 2.39 0.58
CA TYR A 49 8.71 2.01 0.45
C TYR A 49 8.83 0.54 0.06
N MET A 50 9.86 0.22 -0.69
CA MET A 50 10.25 -1.14 -1.04
C MET A 50 11.67 -1.39 -0.50
N LEU A 51 11.90 -2.57 0.08
CA LEU A 51 13.20 -3.10 0.43
C LEU A 51 13.48 -4.29 -0.47
N SER A 52 14.55 -4.23 -1.26
CA SER A 52 14.96 -5.36 -2.10
C SER A 52 15.63 -6.47 -1.26
N PRO A 53 15.70 -7.72 -1.77
CA PRO A 53 16.44 -8.80 -1.12
C PRO A 53 17.91 -8.47 -0.83
N GLU A 54 18.52 -7.57 -1.62
CA GLU A 54 19.89 -7.10 -1.44
C GLU A 54 20.02 -6.02 -0.35
N GLY A 55 18.93 -5.65 0.32
CA GLY A 55 18.91 -4.66 1.40
C GLY A 55 18.80 -3.21 0.94
N LYS A 56 18.43 -2.96 -0.33
CA LYS A 56 18.30 -1.61 -0.87
C LYS A 56 16.89 -1.07 -0.64
N TRP A 57 16.80 0.10 -0.02
CA TRP A 57 15.56 0.86 0.14
C TRP A 57 15.26 1.72 -1.09
N GLU A 58 14.01 1.72 -1.53
CA GLU A 58 13.46 2.61 -2.54
C GLU A 58 12.14 3.19 -2.05
N ARG A 59 11.93 4.50 -2.26
CA ARG A 59 10.64 5.15 -2.02
C ARG A 59 9.85 5.17 -3.31
N LEU A 60 8.59 4.75 -3.26
CA LEU A 60 7.67 4.90 -4.38
C LEU A 60 7.21 6.36 -4.45
N TRP A 61 7.48 7.01 -5.58
CA TRP A 61 7.13 8.40 -5.83
C TRP A 61 5.90 8.53 -6.72
N ASN A 62 5.03 9.47 -6.37
CA ASN A 62 3.91 9.91 -7.18
C ASN A 62 4.02 11.43 -7.38
N ASP A 63 3.56 11.93 -8.52
CA ASP A 63 3.56 13.36 -8.84
C ASP A 63 2.68 14.16 -7.86
N ASN A 64 1.70 13.51 -7.23
CA ASN A 64 1.00 14.01 -6.06
C ASN A 64 1.57 13.36 -4.77
N PRO A 65 2.53 14.02 -4.08
CA PRO A 65 3.17 13.47 -2.90
C PRO A 65 2.22 13.25 -1.72
N ALA A 66 1.10 13.99 -1.66
CA ALA A 66 0.09 13.81 -0.61
C ALA A 66 -0.61 12.44 -0.70
N MET A 67 -0.55 11.77 -1.85
CA MET A 67 -1.21 10.47 -2.06
C MET A 67 -0.70 9.38 -1.14
N PHE A 68 0.61 9.32 -0.88
CA PHE A 68 1.19 8.29 -0.01
C PHE A 68 1.61 8.84 1.36
N ALA A 69 1.83 10.16 1.48
CA ALA A 69 2.34 10.77 2.70
C ALA A 69 1.30 11.58 3.49
N GLY A 70 0.21 12.02 2.87
CA GLY A 70 -0.78 12.91 3.49
C GLY A 70 -1.87 12.17 4.28
N ASN A 71 -2.15 10.91 3.91
CA ASN A 71 -3.20 10.10 4.54
C ASN A 71 -2.64 8.73 4.94
N SER A 72 -3.06 8.23 6.11
CA SER A 72 -2.70 6.89 6.55
C SER A 72 -3.29 5.85 5.59
N ILE A 73 -2.42 5.03 5.00
CA ILE A 73 -2.82 3.87 4.23
C ILE A 73 -3.29 2.80 5.22
N ASN A 74 -4.55 2.40 5.11
CA ASN A 74 -5.15 1.38 5.97
C ASN A 74 -4.70 -0.03 5.55
N ASP A 75 -4.74 -0.31 4.25
CA ASP A 75 -4.35 -1.59 3.69
C ASP A 75 -3.89 -1.43 2.25
N PHE A 76 -3.07 -2.37 1.77
CA PHE A 76 -2.66 -2.43 0.37
C PHE A 76 -2.29 -3.85 -0.04
N PHE A 77 -2.33 -4.09 -1.35
CA PHE A 77 -1.73 -5.26 -1.98
C PHE A 77 -1.16 -4.90 -3.36
N LEU A 78 -0.20 -5.70 -3.81
CA LEU A 78 0.40 -5.54 -5.14
C LEU A 78 -0.21 -6.54 -6.12
N ASP A 79 -0.82 -6.03 -7.19
CA ASP A 79 -1.16 -6.83 -8.36
C ASP A 79 0.06 -6.93 -9.29
N GLU A 80 0.92 -7.91 -9.01
CA GLU A 80 2.21 -8.09 -9.68
C GLU A 80 2.08 -8.30 -11.19
N GLU A 81 1.03 -8.99 -11.65
CA GLU A 81 0.79 -9.25 -13.08
C GLU A 81 0.55 -7.96 -13.87
N LYS A 82 -0.06 -6.97 -13.21
CA LYS A 82 -0.38 -5.66 -13.80
C LYS A 82 0.57 -4.57 -13.34
N ASN A 83 1.58 -4.88 -12.53
CA ASN A 83 2.44 -3.91 -11.85
C ASN A 83 1.64 -2.74 -11.23
N THR A 84 0.54 -3.09 -10.56
CA THR A 84 -0.45 -2.13 -10.04
C THR A 84 -0.57 -2.27 -8.53
N LEU A 85 -0.39 -1.18 -7.81
CA LEU A 85 -0.64 -1.10 -6.38
C LEU A 85 -2.10 -0.74 -6.15
N TRP A 86 -2.80 -1.55 -5.36
CA TRP A 86 -4.11 -1.22 -4.83
C TRP A 86 -3.96 -0.89 -3.36
N LEU A 87 -4.57 0.21 -2.92
CA LEU A 87 -4.52 0.64 -1.52
C LEU A 87 -5.82 1.31 -1.09
N SER A 88 -6.09 1.32 0.21
CA SER A 88 -7.21 2.04 0.81
C SER A 88 -6.74 3.15 1.74
N GLN A 89 -7.46 4.27 1.70
CA GLN A 89 -7.25 5.42 2.57
C GLN A 89 -8.60 5.95 3.06
N ASN A 90 -8.71 6.18 4.38
CA ASN A 90 -9.90 6.79 4.97
C ASN A 90 -10.18 8.16 4.35
N ASN A 91 -11.46 8.45 4.12
CA ASN A 91 -11.96 9.65 3.44
C ASN A 91 -11.48 9.86 1.99
N VAL A 92 -10.78 8.88 1.39
CA VAL A 92 -10.33 8.97 0.00
C VAL A 92 -10.98 7.88 -0.85
N GLY A 93 -11.07 6.65 -0.33
CA GLY A 93 -11.62 5.52 -1.07
C GLY A 93 -10.57 4.47 -1.44
N ILE A 94 -10.84 3.75 -2.53
CA ILE A 94 -9.91 2.76 -3.09
C ILE A 94 -9.04 3.48 -4.12
N ILE A 95 -7.73 3.35 -3.99
CA ILE A 95 -6.76 3.91 -4.92
C ILE A 95 -6.11 2.79 -5.70
N ARG A 96 -6.06 2.97 -7.01
CA ARG A 96 -5.31 2.14 -7.94
C ARG A 96 -4.16 2.96 -8.51
N TYR A 97 -2.95 2.47 -8.33
CA TYR A 97 -1.74 3.13 -8.80
C TYR A 97 -0.96 2.20 -9.75
N ASP A 98 -0.91 2.58 -11.03
CA ASP A 98 -0.06 1.93 -12.03
C ASP A 98 1.37 2.41 -11.82
N ILE A 99 2.25 1.54 -11.33
CA ILE A 99 3.62 1.88 -10.94
C ILE A 99 4.45 2.27 -12.17
N GLY A 100 4.24 1.59 -13.31
CA GLY A 100 5.02 1.83 -14.52
C GLY A 100 4.67 3.15 -15.20
N ARG A 101 3.37 3.47 -15.26
CA ARG A 101 2.85 4.72 -15.85
C ARG A 101 2.79 5.88 -14.88
N LYS A 102 3.01 5.62 -13.58
CA LYS A 102 2.79 6.56 -12.48
C LYS A 102 1.39 7.18 -12.49
N LYS A 103 0.40 6.43 -12.95
CA LYS A 103 -0.99 6.90 -13.10
C LYS A 103 -1.81 6.46 -11.89
N THR A 104 -2.66 7.36 -11.40
CA THR A 104 -3.54 7.10 -10.27
C THR A 104 -5.00 7.20 -10.69
N GLU A 105 -5.81 6.28 -10.18
CA GLU A 105 -7.26 6.29 -10.25
C GLU A 105 -7.82 6.10 -8.84
N ILE A 106 -8.89 6.83 -8.52
CA ILE A 106 -9.52 6.82 -7.19
C ILE A 106 -10.99 6.44 -7.38
N TYR A 107 -11.44 5.43 -6.65
CA TYR A 107 -12.83 4.96 -6.65
C TYR A 107 -13.51 5.34 -5.33
N THR A 108 -14.57 6.14 -5.47
CA THR A 108 -15.37 6.71 -4.39
C THR A 108 -16.84 6.30 -4.53
N THR A 109 -17.68 6.73 -3.60
CA THR A 109 -19.15 6.59 -3.70
C THR A 109 -19.78 7.37 -4.85
N GLU A 110 -19.07 8.36 -5.40
CA GLU A 110 -19.62 9.24 -6.44
C GLU A 110 -19.34 8.74 -7.85
N ASN A 111 -18.24 8.01 -8.05
CA ASN A 111 -17.76 7.59 -9.37
C ASN A 111 -17.71 6.06 -9.55
N SER A 112 -18.15 5.29 -8.55
CA SER A 112 -18.08 3.84 -8.57
C SER A 112 -19.15 3.21 -7.67
N ASN A 113 -19.21 1.88 -7.66
CA ASN A 113 -20.11 1.12 -6.77
C ASN A 113 -19.51 0.88 -5.37
N VAL A 114 -18.43 1.60 -5.00
CA VAL A 114 -17.87 1.54 -3.65
C VAL A 114 -18.85 2.24 -2.69
N PRO A 115 -19.40 1.58 -1.67
CA PRO A 115 -20.50 2.11 -0.87
C PRO A 115 -20.03 3.02 0.27
N SER A 116 -18.72 3.12 0.52
CA SER A 116 -18.13 4.04 1.48
C SER A 116 -16.68 4.31 1.12
N VAL A 117 -16.25 5.56 1.28
CA VAL A 117 -14.83 5.98 1.14
C VAL A 117 -13.95 5.61 2.34
N ASN A 118 -14.54 5.00 3.37
CA ASN A 118 -13.81 4.47 4.52
C ASN A 118 -13.66 2.96 4.38
N ILE A 119 -12.46 2.53 3.97
CA ILE A 119 -12.14 1.14 3.62
C ILE A 119 -10.99 0.64 4.50
N GLU A 120 -11.28 -0.37 5.30
CA GLU A 120 -10.36 -0.96 6.26
C GLU A 120 -9.41 -1.96 5.61
N ARG A 121 -9.93 -2.84 4.75
CA ARG A 121 -9.15 -3.91 4.14
C ARG A 121 -9.47 -4.03 2.67
N ILE A 122 -8.46 -4.38 1.89
CA ILE A 122 -8.63 -4.66 0.47
C ILE A 122 -7.82 -5.89 0.07
N THR A 123 -8.35 -6.67 -0.87
CA THR A 123 -7.63 -7.82 -1.43
C THR A 123 -8.14 -8.15 -2.83
N LYS A 124 -7.45 -9.06 -3.52
CA LYS A 124 -7.80 -9.56 -4.85
C LYS A 124 -8.09 -11.05 -4.75
N ASP A 125 -9.20 -11.50 -5.34
CA ASP A 125 -9.44 -12.94 -5.48
C ASP A 125 -8.73 -13.52 -6.71
N LYS A 126 -8.81 -14.85 -6.84
CA LYS A 126 -8.20 -15.60 -7.95
C LYS A 126 -8.74 -15.21 -9.33
N ASP A 127 -9.94 -14.64 -9.41
CA ASP A 127 -10.58 -14.23 -10.66
C ASP A 127 -10.27 -12.76 -10.97
N GLY A 128 -9.44 -12.12 -10.15
CA GLY A 128 -9.01 -10.74 -10.30
C GLY A 128 -10.01 -9.71 -9.78
N ALA A 129 -11.09 -10.13 -9.11
CA ALA A 129 -12.03 -9.20 -8.51
C ALA A 129 -11.45 -8.62 -7.22
N ILE A 130 -11.75 -7.34 -6.98
CA ILE A 130 -11.34 -6.63 -5.78
C ILE A 130 -12.41 -6.82 -4.71
N TRP A 131 -11.96 -7.24 -3.53
CA TRP A 131 -12.76 -7.30 -2.32
C TRP A 131 -12.35 -6.16 -1.41
N ALA A 132 -13.33 -5.44 -0.86
CA ALA A 132 -13.08 -4.37 0.09
C ALA A 132 -14.03 -4.47 1.29
N ALA A 133 -13.46 -4.41 2.49
CA ALA A 133 -14.20 -4.26 3.74
C ALA A 133 -14.34 -2.76 4.04
N THR A 134 -15.56 -2.26 3.93
CA THR A 134 -15.88 -0.83 4.09
C THR A 134 -16.73 -0.61 5.35
N PHE A 135 -16.86 0.64 5.79
CA PHE A 135 -17.76 0.99 6.90
C PHE A 135 -19.25 0.79 6.56
N ALA A 136 -19.60 0.55 5.29
CA ALA A 136 -20.95 0.21 4.84
C ALA A 136 -21.13 -1.28 4.53
N GLY A 137 -20.14 -2.13 4.86
CA GLY A 137 -20.16 -3.57 4.58
C GLY A 137 -19.06 -4.02 3.62
N ILE A 138 -19.16 -5.27 3.15
CA ILE A 138 -18.19 -5.88 2.23
C ILE A 138 -18.69 -5.76 0.80
N ILE A 139 -17.80 -5.39 -0.11
CA ILE A 139 -18.08 -5.41 -1.55
C ILE A 139 -17.12 -6.34 -2.30
N LYS A 140 -17.65 -6.91 -3.39
CA LYS A 140 -16.89 -7.52 -4.46
C LYS A 140 -17.12 -6.71 -5.73
N THR A 141 -16.07 -6.23 -6.36
CA THR A 141 -16.18 -5.37 -7.55
C THR A 141 -15.08 -5.66 -8.57
N ALA A 142 -15.42 -5.51 -9.85
CA ALA A 142 -14.48 -5.57 -10.95
C ALA A 142 -14.06 -4.14 -11.32
N LEU A 143 -13.14 -3.58 -10.55
CA LEU A 143 -12.54 -2.28 -10.84
C LEU A 143 -11.51 -2.45 -11.98
N LYS A 144 -11.55 -1.55 -12.96
CA LYS A 144 -10.74 -1.63 -14.18
C LYS A 144 -9.76 -0.49 -14.28
#